data_AF-A0A268R2R5-F1
#
_entry.id   AF-A0A268R2R5-F1
#
_cell.length_a   1.000
_cell.length_b   1.000
_cell.length_c   1.000
_cell.angle_alpha   90.00
_cell.angle_beta   90.00
_cell.angle_gamma   90.00
#
_symmetry.space_group_name_H-M   'P 1'
#
loop_
_entity.id
_entity.type
_entity.pdbx_description
1 polymer ?
#
loop_
_entity_poly.entity_id
_entity_poly.type
_entity_poly.pdbx_seq_one_letter_code
_entity_poly.pdbx_strand_id
1 'polypeptide(L)' 'MNRQKLSIIGMPMDLGQMRRGVDMGPSAIRYAGVNERLKCLFEEIHDQGDIAIG' A
#
# COMPACT_ATOMS: atom_id res chain seq x y z
N MET A 1 16.36 20.42 -3.22
CA MET A 1 15.97 19.14 -2.59
C MET A 1 14.64 18.75 -3.23
N ASN A 2 14.64 17.73 -4.11
CA ASN A 2 13.42 17.32 -4.81
C ASN A 2 12.45 16.74 -3.77
N ARG A 3 11.40 17.51 -3.46
CA ARG A 3 10.34 17.08 -2.56
C ARG A 3 9.31 16.30 -3.37
N GLN A 4 9.51 14.99 -3.45
CA GLN A 4 8.59 14.12 -4.16
C GLN A 4 7.39 13.81 -3.27
N LYS A 5 6.21 13.76 -3.89
CA LYS A 5 4.97 13.26 -3.28
C LYS A 5 4.85 11.77 -3.55
N LEU A 6 4.34 11.02 -2.58
CA LEU A 6 4.11 9.59 -2.70
C LEU A 6 2.61 9.30 -2.61
N SER A 7 2.09 8.52 -3.56
CA SER A 7 0.76 7.92 -3.45
C SER A 7 0.87 6.41 -3.29
N ILE A 8 0.14 5.85 -2.33
CA ILE A 8 0.07 4.41 -2.08
C ILE A 8 -1.30 3.92 -2.53
N ILE A 9 -1.34 2.86 -3.32
CA ILE A 9 -2.56 2.18 -3.75
C ILE A 9 -2.42 0.73 -3.36
N GLY A 10 -3.38 0.22 -2.59
CA GLY A 10 -3.47 -1.20 -2.30
C GLY A 10 -4.31 -1.93 -3.35
N MET A 11 -3.88 -3.13 -3.67
CA MET A 11 -4.51 -3.97 -4.67
C MET A 11 -4.72 -5.36 -4.04
N PRO A 12 -5.83 -5.55 -3.30
CA PRO A 12 -6.08 -6.77 -2.54
C PRO A 12 -6.68 -7.87 -3.43
N MET A 13 -5.99 -8.22 -4.52
CA MET A 13 -6.43 -9.27 -5.45
C MET A 13 -5.68 -10.56 -5.18
N ASP A 14 -6.44 -11.65 -5.01
CA ASP A 14 -5.92 -13.01 -4.91
C ASP A 14 -6.56 -13.88 -6.01
N LEU A 15 -6.14 -13.67 -7.26
CA LEU A 15 -6.65 -14.36 -8.44
C LEU A 15 -5.52 -15.06 -9.22
N GLY A 16 -5.80 -16.26 -9.76
CA GLY A 16 -4.94 -16.96 -10.71
C GLY A 16 -3.81 -17.81 -10.11
N GLN A 17 -3.47 -17.65 -8.83
CA GLN A 17 -2.49 -18.50 -8.14
C GLN A 17 -3.14 -19.58 -7.27
N MET A 18 -2.40 -20.66 -7.02
CA MET A 18 -2.83 -21.77 -6.14
C MET A 18 -2.77 -21.41 -4.65
N ARG A 19 -1.79 -20.59 -4.24
CA ARG A 19 -1.65 -20.14 -2.86
C ARG A 19 -2.58 -18.96 -2.64
N ARG A 20 -3.34 -18.97 -1.56
CA ARG A 20 -4.32 -17.91 -1.23
C ARG A 20 -3.78 -16.97 -0.17
N GLY A 21 -4.44 -15.82 -0.01
CA GLY A 21 -4.23 -14.89 1.10
C GLY A 21 -3.37 -13.66 0.79
N VAL A 22 -2.98 -13.45 -0.48
CA VAL A 22 -2.21 -12.25 -0.88
C VAL A 22 -3.08 -11.00 -0.92
N ASP A 23 -4.39 -11.14 -0.95
CA ASP A 23 -5.38 -10.08 -0.76
C ASP A 23 -5.23 -9.38 0.60
N MET A 24 -4.72 -10.08 1.63
CA MET A 24 -4.40 -9.48 2.93
C MET A 24 -3.10 -8.66 2.91
N GLY A 25 -2.30 -8.75 1.84
CA GLY A 25 -0.99 -8.11 1.71
C GLY A 25 -1.01 -6.59 1.93
N PRO A 26 -1.86 -5.81 1.23
CA PRO A 26 -1.96 -4.37 1.43
C PRO A 26 -2.24 -3.98 2.88
N SER A 27 -3.19 -4.67 3.54
CA SER A 27 -3.50 -4.44 4.95
C SER A 27 -2.32 -4.77 5.87
N ALA A 28 -1.66 -5.91 5.64
CA ALA A 28 -0.50 -6.33 6.44
C ALA A 28 0.69 -5.35 6.32
N ILE A 29 0.96 -4.83 5.12
CA ILE A 29 2.01 -3.83 4.89
C ILE A 29 1.68 -2.52 5.60
N ARG A 30 0.41 -2.08 5.54
CA ARG A 30 -0.03 -0.90 6.29
C ARG A 30 0.10 -1.11 7.80
N TYR A 31 -0.34 -2.26 8.29
CA TYR A 31 -0.23 -2.63 9.70
C TYR A 31 1.22 -2.63 10.20
N ALA A 32 2.17 -3.01 9.34
CA ALA A 32 3.60 -2.94 9.63
C ALA A 32 4.18 -1.50 9.67
N GLY A 33 3.37 -0.46 9.47
CA GLY A 33 3.77 0.94 9.63
C GLY A 33 4.46 1.54 8.41
N VAL A 34 4.10 1.13 7.18
CA VAL A 34 4.70 1.65 5.95
C VAL A 34 4.59 3.18 5.85
N ASN A 35 3.45 3.76 6.25
CA ASN A 35 3.23 5.20 6.20
C ASN A 35 4.18 5.92 7.16
N GLU A 36 4.27 5.46 8.42
CA GLU A 36 5.17 5.99 9.44
C GLU A 36 6.62 5.93 8.99
N ARG A 37 7.01 4.82 8.37
CA ARG A 37 8.39 4.60 7.93
C ARG A 37 8.80 5.51 6.78
N LEU A 38 7.88 5.85 5.88
CA LEU A 38 8.17 6.65 4.69
C LEU A 38 8.02 8.15 4.92
N LYS A 39 7.36 8.59 6.00
CA LYS A 39 7.16 10.02 6.34
C LYS A 39 8.45 10.85 6.38
N CYS A 40 9.61 10.25 6.68
CA CYS A 40 10.89 10.97 6.70
C CYS A 40 11.53 11.15 5.31
N LEU A 41 11.04 10.44 4.29
CA LEU A 41 11.62 10.43 2.94
C LEU A 41 10.84 11.30 1.94
N PHE A 42 9.54 11.51 2.19
CA PHE A 42 8.64 12.21 1.29
C PHE A 42 8.03 13.44 1.97
N GLU A 43 7.77 14.49 1.19
CA GLU A 43 7.12 15.70 1.71
C GLU A 43 5.65 15.44 2.06
N GLU A 44 4.98 14.63 1.24
CA GLU A 44 3.56 14.34 1.35
C GLU A 44 3.32 12.88 0.95
N ILE A 45 2.53 12.18 1.76
CA ILE A 45 2.13 10.79 1.51
C ILE A 45 0.61 10.75 1.48
N HIS A 46 0.05 10.25 0.39
CA HIS A 46 -1.37 9.98 0.23
C HIS A 46 -1.61 8.49 0.11
N ASP A 47 -2.17 7.89 1.15
CA ASP A 47 -2.72 6.54 1.05
C ASP A 47 -4.11 6.63 0.42
N GLN A 48 -4.24 6.15 -0.81
CA GLN A 48 -5.47 6.17 -1.59
C GLN A 48 -6.40 5.00 -1.24
N GLY A 49 -6.01 4.17 -0.26
CA GLY A 49 -6.76 2.99 0.12
C GLY A 49 -6.62 1.86 -0.89
N ASP A 50 -7.62 0.99 -0.93
CA ASP A 50 -7.62 -0.21 -1.74
C ASP A 50 -8.55 -0.07 -2.94
N ILE A 51 -8.11 -0.56 -4.09
CA ILE A 51 -8.99 -0.72 -5.25
C ILE A 51 -10.02 -1.80 -4.92
N ALA A 52 -11.30 -1.46 -5.07
CA ALA A 52 -12.38 -2.42 -4.93
C ALA A 52 -12.21 -3.55 -5.94
N ILE A 53 -12.17 -4.78 -5.44
CA ILE A 53 -12.20 -5.98 -6.26
C ILE A 53 -13.68 -6.39 -6.37
N GLY A 54 -14.14 -6.59 -7.61
CA GLY A 54 -15.56 -6.72 -7.97
C GLY A 54 -16.33 -7.87 -7.31
#